data_AF-A0A3M1MU05-F1
#
_entry.id   AF-A0A3M1MU05-F1
#
_cell.length_a   1.000
_cell.length_b   1.000
_cell.length_c   1.000
_cell.angle_alpha   90.00
_cell.angle_beta   90.00
_cell.angle_gamma   90.00
#
_symmetry.space_group_name_H-M   'P 1'
#
loop_
_entity.id
_entity.type
_entity.pdbx_description
1 polymer ?
#
loop_
_entity_poly.entity_id
_entity_poly.type
_entity_poly.pdbx_seq_one_letter_code
_entity_poly.pdbx_strand_id
1 'polypeptide(L)'
;MEFNEELRLFRERAANRRATALILAGTRQTDTAALLLATLHPQRVAFLLTDETRDFPERVAAQIGLSPDPQWLRTTAHYTDINQVYRELRTIIDRWADLPREQILVDLTGGTKIMSVGLA
;
A
#
# COMPACT_ATOMS: atom_id res chain seq x y z
N MET A 1 -22.18 4.10 2.53
CA MET A 1 -21.55 5.35 2.96
C MET A 1 -20.72 5.82 1.80
N GLU A 2 -20.86 7.07 1.37
CA GLU A 2 -20.07 7.61 0.26
C GLU A 2 -18.59 7.68 0.66
N PHE A 3 -17.67 7.32 -0.24
CA PHE A 3 -16.22 7.26 0.03
C PHE A 3 -15.68 8.58 0.64
N ASN A 4 -16.20 9.73 0.19
CA ASN A 4 -15.80 11.03 0.70
C ASN A 4 -16.12 11.23 2.19
N GLU A 5 -17.22 10.66 2.66
CA GLU A 5 -17.60 10.73 4.07
C GLU A 5 -16.70 9.82 4.92
N GLU A 6 -16.39 8.64 4.40
CA GLU A 6 -15.43 7.74 5.05
C GLU A 6 -14.03 8.37 5.11
N LEU A 7 -13.57 9.01 4.04
CA LEU A 7 -12.30 9.74 4.00
C LEU A 7 -12.28 10.90 5.01
N ARG A 8 -13.37 11.65 5.14
CA ARG A 8 -13.49 12.73 6.13
C ARG A 8 -13.32 12.19 7.55
N LEU A 9 -14.10 11.16 7.91
CA LEU A 9 -14.04 10.53 9.23
C LEU A 9 -12.68 9.89 9.52
N PHE A 10 -12.06 9.28 8.50
CA PHE A 10 -10.75 8.68 8.64
C PHE A 10 -9.66 9.73 8.89
N ARG A 11 -9.69 10.86 8.16
CA ARG A 11 -8.78 11.99 8.38
C ARG A 11 -8.90 12.58 9.79
N GLU A 12 -10.12 12.74 10.29
CA GLU A 12 -10.38 13.22 11.65
C GLU A 12 -9.76 12.29 12.71
N ARG A 13 -9.90 10.97 12.53
CA ARG A 13 -9.32 9.97 13.44
C ARG A 13 -7.80 9.87 13.34
N ALA A 14 -7.25 10.05 12.14
CA ALA A 14 -5.82 9.98 11.88
C ALA A 14 -5.05 11.23 12.36
N ALA A 15 -5.74 12.29 12.81
CA ALA A 15 -5.17 13.51 13.36
C ALA A 15 -4.07 14.15 12.48
N ASN A 16 -4.26 14.15 11.15
CA ASN A 16 -3.30 14.67 10.17
C ASN A 16 -1.91 14.03 10.21
N ARG A 17 -1.79 12.78 10.67
CA ARG A 17 -0.55 12.02 10.55
C ARG A 17 -0.10 11.93 9.10
N ARG A 18 1.20 12.07 8.89
CA ARG A 18 1.85 11.80 7.60
C ARG A 18 2.72 10.56 7.71
N ALA A 19 2.87 9.86 6.60
CA ALA A 19 3.82 8.75 6.49
C ALA A 19 5.02 9.18 5.64
N THR A 20 6.22 8.71 5.96
CA THR A 20 7.37 8.86 5.05
C THR A 20 7.23 7.89 3.90
N ALA A 21 7.00 6.61 4.20
CA ALA A 21 6.81 5.56 3.22
C ALA A 21 5.65 4.63 3.58
N LEU A 22 4.97 4.12 2.55
CA LEU A 22 3.83 3.21 2.69
C LEU A 22 3.95 2.04 1.69
N ILE A 23 3.86 0.82 2.19
CA ILE A 23 3.76 -0.41 1.40
C ILE A 23 2.31 -0.91 1.45
N LEU A 24 1.70 -1.12 0.29
CA LEU A 24 0.33 -1.59 0.14
C LEU A 24 0.31 -2.99 -0.49
N ALA A 25 -0.39 -3.92 0.14
CA ALA A 25 -0.64 -5.24 -0.44
C ALA A 25 -1.75 -5.17 -1.49
N GLY A 26 -1.50 -5.74 -2.67
CA GLY A 26 -2.47 -5.82 -3.76
C GLY A 26 -3.71 -6.61 -3.37
N THR A 27 -4.88 -6.07 -3.67
CA THR A 27 -6.17 -6.71 -3.43
C THR A 27 -7.19 -6.24 -4.47
N ARG A 28 -8.38 -6.86 -4.50
CA ARG A 28 -9.48 -6.40 -5.35
C ARG A 28 -10.25 -5.21 -4.75
N GLN A 29 -10.03 -4.88 -3.48
CA GLN A 29 -10.70 -3.80 -2.76
C GLN A 29 -9.76 -2.60 -2.61
N THR A 30 -10.16 -1.44 -3.13
CA THR A 30 -9.31 -0.25 -3.19
C THR A 30 -9.54 0.72 -2.04
N ASP A 31 -10.61 0.57 -1.27
CA ASP A 31 -11.07 1.53 -0.27
C ASP A 31 -10.01 1.85 0.78
N THR A 32 -9.45 0.83 1.46
CA THR A 32 -8.45 1.07 2.52
C THR A 32 -7.17 1.70 1.99
N ALA A 33 -6.67 1.23 0.85
CA ALA A 33 -5.47 1.78 0.21
C ALA A 33 -5.70 3.25 -0.21
N ALA A 34 -6.88 3.55 -0.78
CA ALA A 34 -7.29 4.89 -1.15
C ALA A 34 -7.39 5.81 0.08
N LEU A 35 -7.99 5.35 1.17
CA LEU A 35 -8.07 6.09 2.45
C LEU A 35 -6.67 6.38 3.02
N LEU A 36 -5.79 5.38 3.05
CA LEU A 36 -4.43 5.52 3.55
C LEU A 36 -3.61 6.52 2.71
N LEU A 37 -3.63 6.40 1.39
CA LEU A 37 -2.92 7.33 0.50
C LEU A 37 -3.45 8.76 0.62
N ALA A 38 -4.77 8.94 0.57
CA ALA A 38 -5.39 10.26 0.64
C ALA A 38 -5.31 10.92 2.03
N THR A 39 -5.00 10.15 3.08
CA THR A 39 -4.90 10.68 4.45
C THR A 39 -3.47 10.88 4.87
N LEU A 40 -2.61 9.89 4.65
CA LEU A 40 -1.23 9.90 5.14
C LEU A 40 -0.27 10.66 4.22
N HIS A 41 -0.68 10.93 2.97
CA HIS A 41 0.13 11.62 1.97
C HIS A 41 1.60 11.16 1.95
N PRO A 42 1.85 9.84 1.79
CA PRO A 42 3.20 9.29 1.86
C PRO A 42 4.10 9.88 0.77
N GLN A 43 5.36 10.11 1.11
CA GLN A 43 6.36 10.59 0.14
C GLN A 43 6.82 9.46 -0.80
N ARG A 44 6.82 8.21 -0.31
CA ARG A 44 7.16 7.02 -1.09
C ARG A 44 6.08 5.97 -0.94
N VAL A 45 5.67 5.37 -2.06
CA VAL A 45 4.66 4.32 -2.08
C VAL A 45 5.23 3.12 -2.81
N ALA A 46 4.98 1.94 -2.26
CA ALA A 46 5.23 0.67 -2.92
C ALA A 46 3.99 -0.21 -2.90
N PHE A 47 3.82 -0.98 -3.96
CA PHE A 47 2.78 -1.99 -4.06
C PHE A 47 3.42 -3.37 -4.16
N LEU A 48 3.01 -4.27 -3.27
CA LEU A 48 3.32 -5.68 -3.33
C LEU A 48 2.13 -6.41 -3.93
N LEU A 49 2.23 -6.76 -5.20
CA LEU A 49 1.12 -7.22 -6.02
C LEU A 49 1.22 -8.72 -6.32
N THR A 50 0.15 -9.24 -6.88
CA THR A 50 0.09 -10.53 -7.56
C THR A 50 -0.21 -10.28 -9.04
N ASP A 51 -0.16 -11.31 -9.87
CA ASP A 51 -0.54 -11.17 -11.28
C ASP A 51 -1.99 -10.70 -11.45
N GLU A 52 -2.87 -11.12 -10.54
CA GLU A 52 -4.30 -10.77 -10.54
C GLU A 52 -4.60 -9.37 -10.02
N THR A 53 -3.60 -8.67 -9.46
CA THR A 53 -3.77 -7.34 -8.84
C THR A 53 -2.83 -6.30 -9.45
N ARG A 54 -2.29 -6.55 -10.65
CA ARG A 54 -1.37 -5.64 -11.35
C ARG A 54 -1.94 -4.24 -11.60
N ASP A 55 -3.26 -4.15 -11.78
CA ASP A 55 -4.02 -2.92 -12.01
C ASP A 55 -4.44 -2.19 -10.72
N PHE A 56 -4.11 -2.76 -9.56
CA PHE A 56 -4.48 -2.20 -8.27
C PHE A 56 -4.00 -0.76 -8.05
N PRO A 57 -2.73 -0.40 -8.34
CA PRO A 57 -2.28 0.99 -8.18
C PRO A 57 -3.11 1.98 -9.01
N GLU A 58 -3.45 1.62 -10.24
CA GLU A 58 -4.27 2.42 -11.14
C GLU A 58 -5.67 2.65 -10.57
N ARG A 59 -6.30 1.59 -10.08
CA ARG A 59 -7.64 1.66 -9.51
C ARG A 59 -7.67 2.49 -8.22
N VAL A 60 -6.65 2.35 -7.36
CA VAL A 60 -6.52 3.17 -6.15
C VAL A 60 -6.35 4.65 -6.51
N ALA A 61 -5.48 4.99 -7.46
CA ALA A 61 -5.29 6.36 -7.91
C ALA A 61 -6.58 6.97 -8.47
N ALA A 62 -7.29 6.21 -9.33
CA ALA A 62 -8.56 6.63 -9.91
C ALA A 62 -9.62 6.92 -8.84
N GLN A 63 -9.70 6.10 -7.79
CA GLN A 63 -10.66 6.29 -6.70
C GLN A 63 -10.48 7.61 -5.94
N ILE A 64 -9.24 8.11 -5.83
CA ILE A 64 -8.92 9.37 -5.15
C ILE A 64 -8.73 10.54 -6.14
N GLY A 65 -9.10 10.35 -7.40
CA GLY A 65 -9.01 11.39 -8.43
C GLY A 65 -7.58 11.78 -8.81
N LEU A 66 -6.61 10.89 -8.61
CA LEU A 66 -5.20 11.09 -8.95
C LEU A 66 -4.80 10.27 -10.17
N SER A 67 -3.74 10.71 -10.84
CA SER A 67 -3.01 9.86 -11.78
C SER A 67 -2.02 8.97 -11.02
N PRO A 68 -1.81 7.71 -11.45
CA PRO A 68 -0.79 6.85 -10.86
C PRO A 68 0.59 7.52 -10.99
N ASP A 69 1.33 7.58 -9.89
CA ASP A 69 2.67 8.17 -9.89
C ASP A 69 3.67 7.17 -10.53
N PRO A 70 4.45 7.58 -11.54
CA PRO A 70 5.46 6.72 -12.16
C PRO A 70 6.59 6.31 -11.18
N GLN A 71 6.75 7.01 -10.05
CA GLN A 71 7.74 6.68 -9.02
C GLN A 71 7.27 5.62 -8.03
N TRP A 72 6.00 5.22 -8.07
CA TRP A 72 5.51 4.14 -7.22
C TRP A 72 6.22 2.83 -7.53
N LEU A 73 6.84 2.25 -6.51
CA LEU A 73 7.47 0.94 -6.64
C LEU A 73 6.39 -0.13 -6.80
N ARG A 74 6.64 -1.09 -7.68
CA ARG A 74 5.76 -2.23 -7.92
C ARG A 74 6.60 -3.48 -7.91
N THR A 75 6.20 -4.43 -7.08
CA THR A 75 6.77 -5.77 -7.05
C THR A 75 5.65 -6.79 -7.19
N THR A 76 5.96 -7.96 -7.72
CA THR A 76 4.97 -9.02 -7.93
C THR A 76 5.46 -10.31 -7.28
N ALA A 77 4.63 -10.90 -6.44
CA ALA A 77 4.85 -12.20 -5.82
C ALA A 77 3.69 -13.13 -6.13
N HIS A 78 3.95 -14.43 -6.22
CA HIS A 78 2.89 -15.44 -6.16
C HIS A 78 2.34 -15.50 -4.74
N TYR A 79 1.02 -15.34 -4.62
CA TYR A 79 0.32 -15.26 -3.34
C TYR A 79 0.37 -16.55 -2.49
N THR A 80 0.81 -17.66 -3.06
CA THR A 80 1.00 -18.95 -2.37
C THR A 80 2.46 -19.20 -1.96
N ASP A 81 3.43 -18.44 -2.50
CA ASP A 81 4.84 -18.55 -2.12
C ASP A 81 5.20 -17.44 -1.12
N ILE A 82 5.09 -17.77 0.17
CA ILE A 82 5.45 -16.84 1.24
C ILE A 82 6.91 -16.40 1.19
N ASN A 83 7.82 -17.24 0.70
CA ASN A 83 9.23 -16.87 0.56
C ASN A 83 9.40 -15.83 -0.54
N GLN A 84 8.60 -15.89 -1.61
CA GLN A 84 8.58 -14.84 -2.62
C GLN A 84 8.05 -13.53 -2.04
N VAL A 85 6.97 -13.56 -1.26
CA VAL A 85 6.45 -12.37 -0.55
C VAL A 85 7.55 -11.72 0.30
N TYR A 86 8.30 -12.50 1.09
CA TYR A 86 9.42 -11.96 1.88
C TYR A 86 10.54 -11.38 1.02
N ARG A 87 10.91 -12.03 -0.10
CA ARG A 87 11.95 -11.53 -1.02
C ARG A 87 11.55 -10.22 -1.68
N GLU A 88 10.32 -10.10 -2.14
CA GLU A 88 9.82 -8.89 -2.79
C GLU A 88 9.65 -7.74 -1.79
N LEU A 89 9.13 -8.02 -0.59
CA LEU A 89 9.11 -7.06 0.51
C LEU A 89 10.52 -6.58 0.83
N ARG A 90 11.48 -7.49 0.95
CA ARG A 90 12.88 -7.16 1.22
C ARG A 90 13.46 -6.28 0.11
N THR A 91 13.11 -6.54 -1.15
CA THR A 91 13.52 -5.70 -2.29
C THR A 91 13.01 -4.27 -2.17
N ILE A 92 11.75 -4.06 -1.76
CA ILE A 92 11.21 -2.70 -1.51
C ILE A 92 12.00 -2.03 -0.37
N ILE A 93 12.14 -2.75 0.74
CA ILE A 93 12.82 -2.32 1.96
C ILE A 93 14.29 -1.94 1.68
N ASP A 94 14.98 -2.68 0.81
CA ASP A 94 16.38 -2.39 0.43
C ASP A 94 16.47 -1.21 -0.55
N ARG A 95 15.47 -0.99 -1.42
CA ARG A 95 15.39 0.25 -2.23
C ARG A 95 15.18 1.51 -1.40
N TRP A 96 14.64 1.36 -0.20
CA TRP A 96 14.49 2.43 0.79
C TRP A 96 15.48 2.26 1.96
N ALA A 97 16.69 1.76 1.69
CA ALA A 97 17.72 1.57 2.71
C ALA A 97 18.15 2.88 3.40
N ASP A 98 17.86 4.04 2.80
CA ASP A 98 18.05 5.36 3.38
C ASP A 98 17.00 5.74 4.44
N LEU A 99 15.90 4.99 4.55
CA LEU A 99 14.85 5.23 5.53
C LEU A 99 15.01 4.33 6.77
N PRO A 100 14.88 4.88 7.99
CA PRO A 100 14.71 4.06 9.18
C PRO A 100 13.46 3.17 9.06
N ARG A 101 13.54 1.93 9.56
CA ARG A 101 12.47 0.93 9.38
C ARG A 101 11.15 1.36 10.02
N GLU A 102 11.23 2.07 11.13
CA GLU A 102 10.10 2.64 11.85
C GLU A 102 9.33 3.72 11.06
N GLN A 103 9.90 4.23 9.96
CA GLN A 103 9.24 5.19 9.07
C GLN A 103 8.54 4.55 7.86
N ILE A 104 8.64 3.23 7.72
CA ILE A 104 8.00 2.46 6.65
C ILE A 104 6.74 1.81 7.21
N LEU A 105 5.57 2.32 6.81
CA LEU A 105 4.30 1.71 7.15
C LEU A 105 3.97 0.59 6.17
N VAL A 106 3.38 -0.48 6.67
CA VAL A 106 2.93 -1.61 5.85
C VAL A 106 1.45 -1.84 6.13
N ASP A 107 0.64 -1.82 5.07
CA ASP A 107 -0.77 -2.14 5.15
C ASP A 107 -1.00 -3.64 5.05
N LEU A 108 -1.54 -4.21 6.13
CA LEU A 108 -1.87 -5.63 6.26
C LEU A 108 -3.37 -5.91 6.07
N THR A 109 -4.17 -4.88 5.80
CA THR A 109 -5.62 -5.03 5.67
C THR A 109 -6.04 -5.67 4.34
N GLY A 110 -5.19 -5.54 3.32
CA GLY A 110 -5.31 -6.21 2.02
C GLY A 110 -4.37 -7.41 1.85
N GLY A 111 -4.35 -7.97 0.64
CA GLY A 111 -3.58 -9.17 0.31
C GLY A 111 -4.27 -10.48 0.71
N THR A 112 -3.70 -11.61 0.28
CA THR A 112 -4.13 -12.92 0.78
C THR A 112 -3.65 -13.11 2.22
N LYS A 113 -4.26 -14.06 2.98
CA LYS A 113 -3.82 -14.37 4.35
C LYS A 113 -2.31 -14.67 4.44
N ILE A 114 -1.74 -15.27 3.40
CA ILE A 114 -0.30 -15.57 3.31
C ILE A 114 0.52 -14.28 3.18
N MET A 115 0.05 -13.31 2.39
CA MET A 115 0.70 -12.01 2.27
C MET A 115 0.63 -11.23 3.58
N SER A 116 -0.53 -11.18 4.24
CA SER A 116 -0.67 -10.46 5.52
C SER A 116 0.22 -11.06 6.61
N VAL A 117 0.37 -12.39 6.67
CA VAL A 117 1.29 -13.06 7.61
C VAL A 117 2.75 -12.79 7.25
N GLY A 118 3.12 -12.77 5.97
CA GLY A 118 4.49 -12.47 5.54
C GLY A 118 4.91 -11.01 5.74
N LEU A 119 3.96 -10.13 6.07
CA LEU A 119 4.21 -8.71 6.28
C LEU A 119 4.11 -8.31 7.76
N ALA A 120 3.63 -9.19 8.65
CA ALA A 120 3.46 -8.98 10.09
C ALA A 120 4.70 -9.41 10.88
#